data_AF-A0AA44A5L7-F1
#
_entry.id   AF-A0AA44A5L7-F1
#
_cell.length_a   1.000
_cell.length_b   1.000
_cell.length_c   1.000
_cell.angle_alpha   90.00
_cell.angle_beta   90.00
_cell.angle_gamma   90.00
#
_symmetry.space_group_name_H-M   'P 1'
#
loop_
_entity.id
_entity.type
_entity.pdbx_description
1 polymer ?
#
loop_
_entity_poly.entity_id
_entity_poly.type
_entity_poly.pdbx_seq_one_letter_code
_entity_poly.pdbx_strand_id
1 'polypeptide(L)'
;SVDYLHHLIQAMHLAYSDRAQYLADDNFHEVPVQSLIDDDYLKARSKLIDSNKANIDIEHGVVSDCISHTDVEENHTETTHFCVIDKEGNIASFTTSIGMIYGSGITIPGYGVLLNTTMDGFDVVAGGINEIAPYKRPLSNMAPTIVMHHGKPILTVGAPGAISIIASVAQTLINVLVFGMDIQQAIDEPRIYSSHPNRIEW
;
A
#
# COMPACT_ATOMS: atom_id res chain seq x y z
N SER A 1 9.25 5.46 -19.72
CA SER A 1 9.93 6.70 -20.15
C SER A 1 10.22 7.57 -18.94
N VAL A 2 11.03 8.62 -19.07
CA VAL A 2 11.27 9.59 -17.97
C VAL A 2 9.94 10.23 -17.53
N ASP A 3 9.10 10.64 -18.48
CA ASP A 3 7.80 11.24 -18.18
C ASP A 3 6.90 10.29 -17.36
N TYR A 4 6.86 9.01 -17.73
CA TYR A 4 6.09 8.01 -16.98
C TYR A 4 6.59 7.88 -15.53
N LEU A 5 7.90 7.71 -15.35
CA LEU A 5 8.49 7.56 -14.02
C LEU A 5 8.26 8.81 -13.17
N HIS A 6 8.39 10.01 -13.76
CA HIS A 6 8.09 11.26 -13.06
C HIS A 6 6.66 11.32 -12.55
N HIS A 7 5.67 11.06 -13.42
CA HIS A 7 4.26 11.07 -13.00
C HIS A 7 3.96 9.98 -11.99
N LEU A 8 4.55 8.79 -12.14
CA LEU A 8 4.39 7.69 -11.20
C LEU A 8 4.93 8.06 -9.81
N ILE A 9 6.14 8.61 -9.72
CA ILE A 9 6.75 9.06 -8.46
C ILE A 9 5.88 10.13 -7.78
N GLN A 10 5.47 11.14 -8.54
CA GLN A 10 4.67 12.24 -7.99
C GLN A 10 3.29 11.77 -7.54
N ALA A 11 2.67 10.83 -8.28
CA ALA A 11 1.41 10.21 -7.86
C ALA A 11 1.58 9.37 -6.58
N MET A 12 2.68 8.62 -6.46
CA MET A 12 2.99 7.87 -5.23
C MET A 12 3.12 8.81 -4.04
N HIS A 13 3.86 9.91 -4.14
CA HIS A 13 4.00 10.90 -3.05
C HIS A 13 2.65 11.39 -2.53
N LEU A 14 1.75 11.77 -3.43
CA LEU A 14 0.40 12.21 -3.06
C LEU A 14 -0.37 11.07 -2.38
N ALA A 15 -0.36 9.86 -2.96
CA ALA A 15 -1.08 8.72 -2.39
C ALA A 15 -0.55 8.27 -1.02
N TYR A 16 0.78 8.28 -0.79
CA TYR A 16 1.36 7.95 0.51
C TYR A 16 1.09 9.03 1.55
N SER A 17 1.03 10.30 1.15
CA SER A 17 0.61 11.37 2.07
C SER A 17 -0.84 11.20 2.53
N ASP A 18 -1.74 10.84 1.62
CA ASP A 18 -3.14 10.57 1.95
C ASP A 18 -3.29 9.28 2.77
N ARG A 19 -2.49 8.25 2.48
CA ARG A 19 -2.40 7.03 3.30
C ARG A 19 -2.05 7.38 4.74
N ALA A 20 -0.97 8.12 4.95
CA ALA A 20 -0.51 8.50 6.29
C ALA A 20 -1.57 9.33 7.04
N GLN A 21 -2.34 10.16 6.34
CA GLN A 21 -3.34 11.01 6.99
C GLN A 21 -4.65 10.27 7.34
N TYR A 22 -5.11 9.33 6.50
CA TYR A 22 -6.50 8.89 6.53
C TYR A 22 -6.73 7.41 6.80
N LEU A 23 -5.71 6.55 6.68
CA LEU A 23 -5.90 5.11 6.79
C LEU A 23 -5.64 4.63 8.23
N ALA A 24 -6.60 3.91 8.80
CA ALA A 24 -6.55 3.31 10.12
C ALA A 24 -7.56 2.14 10.22
N ASP A 25 -7.70 1.56 11.41
CA ASP A 25 -8.76 0.59 11.70
C ASP A 25 -10.16 1.23 11.59
N ASP A 26 -10.96 0.74 10.63
CA ASP A 26 -12.30 1.21 10.32
C ASP A 26 -13.36 0.90 11.41
N ASN A 27 -13.03 0.04 12.38
CA ASN A 27 -13.86 -0.15 13.58
C ASN A 27 -13.67 0.98 14.62
N PHE A 28 -12.62 1.80 14.49
CA PHE A 28 -12.27 2.86 15.44
C PHE A 28 -12.40 4.26 14.84
N HIS A 29 -12.11 4.42 13.55
CA HIS A 29 -12.20 5.69 12.85
C HIS A 29 -12.82 5.50 11.46
N GLU A 30 -13.65 6.45 11.02
CA GLU A 30 -14.19 6.42 9.66
C GLU A 30 -13.07 6.72 8.64
N VAL A 31 -12.78 5.76 7.78
CA VAL A 31 -11.83 5.94 6.67
C VAL A 31 -12.60 6.50 5.47
N PRO A 32 -12.28 7.72 4.96
CA PRO A 32 -13.04 8.39 3.91
C PRO A 32 -12.75 7.82 2.51
N VAL A 33 -12.89 6.51 2.33
CA VAL A 33 -12.51 5.79 1.10
C VAL A 33 -13.18 6.40 -0.14
N GLN A 34 -14.48 6.68 -0.08
CA GLN A 34 -15.22 7.23 -1.23
C GLN A 34 -14.71 8.61 -1.63
N SER A 35 -14.34 9.45 -0.66
CA SER A 35 -13.77 10.77 -0.94
C SER A 35 -12.36 10.68 -1.50
N LEU A 36 -11.55 9.71 -1.05
CA LEU A 36 -10.19 9.49 -1.54
C LEU A 36 -10.14 8.98 -2.99
N ILE A 37 -11.19 8.28 -3.44
CA ILE A 37 -11.31 7.76 -4.81
C ILE A 37 -12.28 8.57 -5.68
N ASP A 38 -12.80 9.69 -5.17
CA ASP A 38 -13.72 10.55 -5.91
C ASP A 38 -13.02 11.19 -7.12
N ASP A 39 -13.72 11.22 -8.27
CA ASP A 39 -13.16 11.72 -9.52
C ASP A 39 -12.72 13.19 -9.43
N ASP A 40 -13.46 14.04 -8.72
CA ASP A 40 -13.14 15.46 -8.62
C ASP A 40 -12.01 15.71 -7.63
N TYR A 41 -11.95 14.93 -6.55
CA TYR A 41 -10.79 14.91 -5.66
C TYR A 41 -9.52 14.46 -6.40
N LEU A 42 -9.56 13.34 -7.14
CA LEU A 42 -8.43 12.83 -7.90
C LEU A 42 -7.97 13.82 -8.99
N LYS A 43 -8.90 14.49 -9.69
CA LYS A 43 -8.57 15.58 -10.63
C LYS A 43 -7.94 16.79 -9.94
N ALA A 44 -8.34 17.11 -8.72
CA ALA A 44 -7.73 18.20 -7.95
C ALA A 44 -6.30 17.83 -7.52
N ARG A 45 -6.10 16.61 -7.02
CA ARG A 45 -4.78 16.09 -6.64
C ARG A 45 -3.84 15.99 -7.84
N SER A 46 -4.33 15.53 -9.00
CA SER A 46 -3.50 15.38 -10.21
C SER A 46 -2.93 16.71 -10.73
N LYS A 47 -3.56 17.86 -10.42
CA LYS A 47 -3.03 19.19 -10.78
C LYS A 47 -1.76 19.56 -10.03
N LEU A 48 -1.45 18.86 -8.94
CA LEU A 48 -0.21 19.04 -8.19
C LEU A 48 0.99 18.36 -8.87
N ILE A 49 0.76 17.57 -9.93
CA ILE A 49 1.79 16.89 -10.72
C ILE A 49 2.12 17.77 -11.93
N ASP A 50 3.22 18.52 -11.86
CA ASP A 50 3.77 19.29 -12.98
C ASP A 50 4.75 18.42 -13.77
N SER A 51 4.54 18.23 -15.07
CA SER A 51 5.41 17.40 -15.92
C SER A 51 6.85 17.91 -16.02
N ASN A 52 7.13 19.17 -15.70
CA ASN A 52 8.46 19.78 -15.79
C ASN A 52 9.11 20.06 -14.43
N LYS A 53 8.40 19.85 -13.32
CA LYS A 53 8.89 20.17 -11.98
C LYS A 53 8.35 19.19 -10.93
N ALA A 54 9.25 18.61 -10.14
CA ALA A 54 8.85 17.81 -8.98
C ALA A 54 8.21 18.70 -7.91
N ASN A 55 7.06 18.28 -7.40
CA ASN A 55 6.53 18.77 -6.14
C ASN A 55 7.35 18.17 -5.00
N ILE A 56 7.89 19.05 -4.16
CA ILE A 56 8.68 18.67 -2.98
C ILE A 56 7.92 18.94 -1.67
N ASP A 57 6.89 19.78 -1.73
CA ASP A 57 6.05 20.15 -0.60
C ASP A 57 4.79 19.26 -0.67
N ILE A 58 4.97 18.00 -0.30
CA ILE A 58 3.93 16.98 -0.38
C ILE A 58 3.04 17.06 0.86
N GLU A 59 1.80 17.48 0.67
CA GLU A 59 0.76 17.43 1.69
C GLU A 59 -0.36 16.47 1.28
N HIS A 60 -1.02 15.87 2.28
CA HIS A 60 -2.27 15.16 2.08
C HIS A 60 -3.35 16.12 1.54
N GLY A 61 -4.31 15.60 0.77
CA GLY A 61 -5.49 16.37 0.40
C GLY A 61 -6.40 16.61 1.61
N VAL A 62 -7.50 17.32 1.44
CA VAL A 62 -8.48 17.56 2.52
C VAL A 62 -9.77 16.81 2.21
N VAL A 63 -10.01 15.71 2.92
CA VAL A 63 -11.27 14.92 2.82
C VAL A 63 -11.96 14.71 4.16
N SER A 64 -11.24 14.93 5.28
CA SER A 64 -11.80 14.94 6.63
C SER A 64 -10.88 15.72 7.57
N ASP A 65 -11.37 16.10 8.75
CA ASP A 65 -10.63 16.84 9.79
C ASP A 65 -9.94 15.91 10.80
N CYS A 66 -9.56 14.68 10.41
CA CYS A 66 -8.90 13.75 11.31
C CYS A 66 -7.48 14.20 11.67
N ILE A 67 -6.98 13.73 12.82
CA ILE A 67 -5.59 13.93 13.24
C ILE A 67 -4.87 12.61 13.02
N SER A 68 -3.74 12.64 12.31
CA SER A 68 -2.86 11.48 12.17
C SER A 68 -1.43 11.83 12.55
N HIS A 69 -0.72 10.83 13.07
CA HIS A 69 0.70 10.89 13.37
C HIS A 69 1.49 9.80 12.65
N THR A 70 0.84 9.10 11.70
CA THR A 70 1.46 8.07 10.88
C THR A 70 2.50 8.67 9.95
N ASP A 71 3.65 8.02 9.88
CA ASP A 71 4.73 8.44 9.01
C ASP A 71 4.46 8.00 7.55
N VAL A 72 4.99 8.77 6.61
CA VAL A 72 5.01 8.43 5.17
C VAL A 72 6.14 7.46 4.84
N GLU A 73 7.13 7.31 5.73
CA GLU A 73 8.18 6.30 5.64
C GLU A 73 7.99 5.19 6.67
N GLU A 74 8.34 3.96 6.29
CA GLU A 74 8.40 2.82 7.19
C GLU A 74 9.68 2.03 6.96
N ASN A 75 10.17 1.38 8.01
CA ASN A 75 11.28 0.44 7.88
C ASN A 75 10.84 -0.80 7.11
N HIS A 76 11.71 -1.29 6.23
CA HIS A 76 11.43 -2.48 5.42
C HIS A 76 11.22 -3.70 6.30
N THR A 77 10.06 -4.33 6.11
CA THR A 77 9.67 -5.63 6.67
C THR A 77 9.37 -6.60 5.52
N GLU A 78 9.35 -7.90 5.81
CA GLU A 78 9.03 -8.90 4.80
C GLU A 78 7.64 -9.49 5.00
N THR A 79 7.09 -9.97 3.90
CA THR A 79 5.74 -10.50 3.80
C THR A 79 5.81 -11.66 2.83
N THR A 80 4.81 -12.54 2.82
CA THR A 80 4.63 -13.48 1.72
C THR A 80 3.27 -13.28 1.07
N HIS A 81 3.24 -13.42 -0.24
CA HIS A 81 2.01 -13.44 -1.01
C HIS A 81 1.91 -14.75 -1.79
N PHE A 82 0.73 -15.31 -1.87
CA PHE A 82 0.42 -16.39 -2.80
C PHE A 82 -1.01 -16.25 -3.30
N CYS A 83 -1.27 -16.84 -4.47
CA CYS A 83 -2.60 -16.95 -5.02
C CYS A 83 -2.86 -18.37 -5.54
N VAL A 84 -4.13 -18.77 -5.52
CA VAL A 84 -4.60 -20.09 -5.98
C VAL A 84 -5.88 -19.91 -6.78
N ILE A 85 -5.99 -20.62 -7.89
CA ILE A 85 -7.24 -20.83 -8.62
C ILE A 85 -7.47 -22.33 -8.78
N ASP A 86 -8.68 -22.80 -8.50
CA ASP A 86 -9.04 -24.20 -8.69
C ASP A 86 -9.88 -24.45 -9.96
N LYS A 87 -10.16 -25.72 -10.23
CA LYS A 87 -10.95 -26.16 -11.40
C LYS A 87 -12.43 -25.74 -11.33
N GLU A 88 -12.94 -25.40 -10.15
CA GLU A 88 -14.32 -24.98 -9.93
C GLU A 88 -14.47 -23.46 -10.09
N GLY A 89 -13.35 -22.75 -10.24
CA GLY A 89 -13.29 -21.30 -10.40
C GLY A 89 -13.19 -20.54 -9.09
N ASN A 90 -12.91 -21.22 -7.96
CA ASN A 90 -12.62 -20.54 -6.71
C ASN A 90 -11.24 -19.87 -6.80
N ILE A 91 -11.14 -18.63 -6.33
CA ILE A 91 -9.91 -17.84 -6.36
C ILE A 91 -9.58 -17.37 -4.94
N ALA A 92 -8.34 -17.59 -4.52
CA ALA A 92 -7.77 -17.03 -3.30
C ALA A 92 -6.56 -16.16 -3.65
N SER A 93 -6.57 -14.91 -3.19
CA SER A 93 -5.42 -14.00 -3.20
C SER A 93 -5.08 -13.70 -1.75
N PHE A 94 -3.93 -14.16 -1.27
CA PHE A 94 -3.63 -14.20 0.15
C PHE A 94 -2.25 -13.61 0.44
N THR A 95 -2.23 -12.55 1.25
CA THR A 95 -1.01 -11.90 1.74
C THR A 95 -0.95 -12.10 3.25
N THR A 96 0.19 -12.58 3.75
CA THR A 96 0.39 -12.83 5.18
C THR A 96 1.79 -12.45 5.62
N SER A 97 1.92 -11.98 6.84
CA SER A 97 3.17 -11.49 7.41
C SER A 97 3.19 -11.69 8.93
N ILE A 98 4.40 -11.74 9.47
CA ILE A 98 4.69 -11.65 10.90
C ILE A 98 5.38 -10.33 11.25
N GLY A 99 5.34 -9.34 10.35
CA GLY A 99 6.09 -8.10 10.44
C GLY A 99 7.53 -8.31 9.93
N MET A 100 8.52 -8.05 10.78
CA MET A 100 9.93 -8.21 10.41
C MET A 100 10.29 -9.66 10.07
N ILE A 101 11.46 -9.87 9.43
CA ILE A 101 12.03 -11.21 9.23
C ILE A 101 12.21 -11.86 10.61
N TYR A 102 11.67 -13.06 10.77
CA TYR A 102 11.53 -13.77 12.05
C TYR A 102 10.61 -13.10 13.10
N GLY A 103 9.78 -12.14 12.70
CA GLY A 103 8.90 -11.40 13.59
C GLY A 103 9.67 -10.82 14.77
N SER A 104 9.21 -11.10 15.99
CA SER A 104 9.84 -10.63 17.22
C SER A 104 11.12 -11.40 17.61
N GLY A 105 11.43 -12.49 16.91
CA GLY A 105 12.44 -13.47 17.32
C GLY A 105 12.03 -14.35 18.51
N ILE A 106 10.84 -14.12 19.09
CA ILE A 106 10.33 -14.85 20.25
C ILE A 106 9.45 -16.01 19.79
N THR A 107 9.80 -17.23 20.21
CA THR A 107 8.98 -18.41 19.99
C THR A 107 8.25 -18.83 21.26
N ILE A 108 7.03 -19.35 21.13
CA ILE A 108 6.31 -19.96 22.25
C ILE A 108 7.04 -21.24 22.68
N PRO A 109 7.54 -21.35 23.94
CA PRO A 109 8.32 -22.50 24.39
C PRO A 109 7.57 -23.83 24.22
N GLY A 110 8.20 -24.78 23.51
CA GLY A 110 7.63 -26.11 23.27
C GLY A 110 6.69 -26.22 22.07
N TYR A 111 6.31 -25.11 21.44
CA TYR A 111 5.37 -25.11 20.30
C TYR A 111 6.03 -24.74 18.96
N GLY A 112 7.19 -24.08 18.98
CA GLY A 112 7.87 -23.65 17.75
C GLY A 112 7.11 -22.58 16.96
N VAL A 113 6.15 -21.90 17.59
CA VAL A 113 5.37 -20.82 16.98
C VAL A 113 6.07 -19.50 17.21
N LEU A 114 6.39 -18.78 16.14
CA LEU A 114 7.05 -17.49 16.16
C LEU A 114 6.04 -16.35 16.31
N LEU A 115 6.32 -15.40 17.18
CA LEU A 115 5.45 -14.25 17.43
C LEU A 115 5.79 -13.09 16.49
N ASN A 116 4.76 -12.38 16.02
CA ASN A 116 4.89 -11.26 15.09
C ASN A 116 5.40 -9.96 15.75
N THR A 117 5.68 -8.94 14.94
CA THR A 117 5.93 -7.56 15.40
C THR A 117 4.84 -6.56 15.01
N THR A 118 3.69 -7.01 14.50
CA THR A 118 2.74 -6.15 13.75
C THR A 118 2.19 -4.96 14.53
N MET A 119 2.36 -4.93 15.86
CA MET A 119 2.11 -3.74 16.68
C MET A 119 2.96 -2.52 16.26
N ASP A 120 4.04 -2.73 15.51
CA ASP A 120 4.86 -1.68 14.88
C ASP A 120 4.11 -0.86 13.83
N GLY A 121 2.99 -1.35 13.30
CA GLY A 121 2.11 -0.60 12.40
C GLY A 121 1.24 0.45 13.09
N PHE A 122 1.35 0.65 14.41
CA PHE A 122 0.71 1.76 15.13
C PHE A 122 1.63 2.96 15.28
N ASP A 123 1.03 4.14 15.40
CA ASP A 123 1.74 5.36 15.73
C ASP A 123 2.22 5.31 17.19
N VAL A 124 3.49 5.65 17.41
CA VAL A 124 4.06 5.77 18.76
C VAL A 124 3.51 7.02 19.48
N VAL A 125 3.17 8.05 18.72
CA VAL A 125 2.58 9.30 19.23
C VAL A 125 1.06 9.12 19.34
N ALA A 126 0.54 9.23 20.56
CA ALA A 126 -0.89 9.14 20.83
C ALA A 126 -1.67 10.38 20.32
N GLY A 127 -2.98 10.22 20.17
CA GLY A 127 -3.91 11.27 19.73
C GLY A 127 -4.27 11.24 18.24
N GLY A 128 -3.66 10.33 17.47
CA GLY A 128 -3.93 10.13 16.04
C GLY A 128 -4.87 8.96 15.75
N ILE A 129 -5.42 8.91 14.53
CA ILE A 129 -6.32 7.84 14.09
C ILE A 129 -5.68 6.45 14.09
N ASN A 130 -4.35 6.34 14.04
CA ASN A 130 -3.62 5.08 14.09
C ASN A 130 -2.86 4.90 15.42
N GLU A 131 -3.35 5.52 16.50
CA GLU A 131 -2.79 5.27 17.85
C GLU A 131 -3.09 3.84 18.36
N ILE A 132 -2.28 3.37 19.29
CA ILE A 132 -2.44 2.08 19.97
C ILE A 132 -3.71 2.08 20.84
N ALA A 133 -4.61 1.12 20.61
CA ALA A 133 -5.79 0.90 21.45
C ALA A 133 -6.12 -0.60 21.61
N PRO A 134 -6.78 -1.02 22.73
CA PRO A 134 -7.20 -2.40 22.90
C PRO A 134 -8.16 -2.85 21.79
N TYR A 135 -7.93 -4.05 21.23
CA TYR A 135 -8.70 -4.64 20.13
C TYR A 135 -8.65 -3.91 18.78
N LYS A 136 -7.90 -2.81 18.69
CA LYS A 136 -7.62 -2.13 17.42
C LYS A 136 -6.58 -2.90 16.62
N ARG A 137 -6.71 -2.89 15.31
CA ARG A 137 -5.76 -3.46 14.36
C ARG A 137 -4.79 -2.37 13.89
N PRO A 138 -3.48 -2.67 13.83
CA PRO A 138 -2.48 -1.74 13.29
C PRO A 138 -2.69 -1.54 11.79
N LEU A 139 -2.27 -0.39 11.27
CA LEU A 139 -2.28 -0.11 9.84
C LEU A 139 -1.45 -1.15 9.07
N SER A 140 -1.94 -1.57 7.90
CA SER A 140 -1.31 -2.56 7.05
C SER A 140 -1.17 -2.04 5.62
N ASN A 141 -0.06 -2.41 4.97
CA ASN A 141 0.23 -2.09 3.56
C ASN A 141 -0.12 -3.22 2.60
N MET A 142 -0.60 -4.36 3.13
CA MET A 142 -0.92 -5.53 2.32
C MET A 142 -2.08 -5.24 1.37
N ALA A 143 -1.89 -5.51 0.08
CA ALA A 143 -2.90 -5.26 -0.96
C ALA A 143 -3.18 -6.51 -1.81
N PRO A 144 -3.68 -7.63 -1.23
CA PRO A 144 -4.12 -8.78 -2.03
C PRO A 144 -5.29 -8.35 -2.94
N THR A 145 -5.11 -8.48 -4.24
CA THR A 145 -6.00 -7.88 -5.24
C THR A 145 -6.50 -8.93 -6.22
N ILE A 146 -7.79 -8.88 -6.55
CA ILE A 146 -8.44 -9.65 -7.62
C ILE A 146 -9.05 -8.63 -8.59
N VAL A 147 -8.63 -8.65 -9.83
CA VAL A 147 -9.11 -7.74 -10.88
C VAL A 147 -10.28 -8.38 -11.60
N MET A 148 -11.39 -7.64 -11.69
CA MET A 148 -12.62 -8.07 -12.33
C MET A 148 -12.86 -7.28 -13.62
N HIS A 149 -13.27 -7.96 -14.69
CA HIS A 149 -13.69 -7.34 -15.94
C HIS A 149 -15.05 -7.92 -16.36
N HIS A 150 -16.07 -7.06 -16.46
CA HIS A 150 -17.46 -7.47 -16.70
C HIS A 150 -17.94 -8.62 -15.79
N GLY A 151 -17.62 -8.52 -14.49
CA GLY A 151 -18.01 -9.51 -13.48
C GLY A 151 -17.20 -10.81 -13.51
N LYS A 152 -16.16 -10.93 -14.35
CA LYS A 152 -15.28 -12.10 -14.41
C LYS A 152 -13.88 -11.76 -13.89
N PRO A 153 -13.27 -12.62 -13.07
CA PRO A 153 -11.88 -12.42 -12.65
C PRO A 153 -10.94 -12.60 -13.84
N ILE A 154 -10.01 -11.68 -14.03
CA ILE A 154 -9.02 -11.72 -15.11
C ILE A 154 -7.58 -11.78 -14.63
N LEU A 155 -7.32 -11.40 -13.37
CA LEU A 155 -5.97 -11.31 -12.81
C LEU A 155 -6.03 -11.32 -11.29
N THR A 156 -5.03 -11.94 -10.64
CA THR A 156 -4.74 -11.74 -9.21
C THR A 156 -3.37 -11.09 -9.08
N VAL A 157 -3.25 -10.08 -8.22
CA VAL A 157 -1.98 -9.40 -7.96
C VAL A 157 -1.81 -9.24 -6.46
N GLY A 158 -0.59 -9.47 -5.99
CA GLY A 158 -0.15 -9.14 -4.65
C GLY A 158 1.37 -9.17 -4.61
N ALA A 159 1.94 -8.57 -3.58
CA ALA A 159 3.38 -8.47 -3.42
C ALA A 159 3.75 -8.55 -1.93
N PRO A 160 4.98 -9.01 -1.61
CA PRO A 160 5.61 -8.75 -0.33
C PRO A 160 6.33 -7.39 -0.32
N GLY A 161 6.90 -6.98 0.82
CA GLY A 161 7.78 -5.80 0.91
C GLY A 161 7.20 -4.58 1.64
N ALA A 162 6.50 -4.79 2.76
CA ALA A 162 6.02 -3.72 3.64
C ALA A 162 5.28 -2.59 2.90
N ILE A 163 5.66 -1.34 3.16
CA ILE A 163 5.08 -0.15 2.54
C ILE A 163 5.20 -0.14 1.01
N SER A 164 6.21 -0.80 0.43
CA SER A 164 6.39 -0.88 -1.03
C SER A 164 5.38 -1.79 -1.74
N ILE A 165 4.58 -2.58 -1.00
CA ILE A 165 3.54 -3.45 -1.56
C ILE A 165 2.57 -2.65 -2.42
N ILE A 166 2.14 -1.48 -1.94
CA ILE A 166 1.17 -0.62 -2.65
C ILE A 166 1.74 -0.22 -4.01
N ALA A 167 3.00 0.25 -4.03
CA ALA A 167 3.70 0.63 -5.27
C ALA A 167 3.90 -0.57 -6.20
N SER A 168 4.23 -1.75 -5.66
CA SER A 168 4.50 -2.95 -6.43
C SER A 168 3.26 -3.50 -7.11
N VAL A 169 2.13 -3.53 -6.40
CA VAL A 169 0.82 -3.92 -6.93
C VAL A 169 0.37 -2.92 -7.99
N ALA A 170 0.44 -1.61 -7.70
CA ALA A 170 0.04 -0.56 -8.65
C ALA A 170 0.83 -0.62 -9.97
N GLN A 171 2.16 -0.75 -9.91
CA GLN A 171 2.99 -0.85 -11.12
C GLN A 171 2.70 -2.12 -11.92
N THR A 172 2.53 -3.27 -11.25
CA THR A 172 2.17 -4.52 -11.93
C THR A 172 0.82 -4.40 -12.62
N LEU A 173 -0.17 -3.75 -11.99
CA LEU A 173 -1.46 -3.46 -12.60
C LEU A 173 -1.35 -2.51 -13.79
N ILE A 174 -0.56 -1.44 -13.70
CA ILE A 174 -0.31 -0.51 -14.81
C ILE A 174 0.34 -1.26 -15.99
N ASN A 175 1.36 -2.08 -15.72
CA ASN A 175 2.06 -2.85 -16.74
C ASN A 175 1.13 -3.78 -17.52
N VAL A 176 0.22 -4.49 -16.83
CA VAL A 176 -0.75 -5.36 -17.49
C VAL A 176 -1.88 -4.57 -18.16
N LEU A 177 -2.53 -3.67 -17.42
CA LEU A 177 -3.80 -3.05 -17.84
C LEU A 177 -3.61 -1.85 -18.78
N VAL A 178 -2.50 -1.13 -18.67
CA VAL A 178 -2.22 0.08 -19.48
C VAL A 178 -1.22 -0.23 -20.58
N PHE A 179 -0.12 -0.92 -20.26
CA PHE A 179 0.92 -1.24 -21.24
C PHE A 179 0.71 -2.56 -21.97
N GLY A 180 -0.28 -3.37 -21.56
CA GLY A 180 -0.63 -4.62 -22.24
C GLY A 180 0.44 -5.70 -22.17
N MET A 181 1.33 -5.62 -21.17
CA MET A 181 2.35 -6.63 -20.94
C MET A 181 1.73 -7.96 -20.51
N ASP A 182 2.37 -9.08 -20.86
CA ASP A 182 2.01 -10.35 -20.24
C ASP A 182 2.39 -10.36 -18.75
N ILE A 183 1.81 -11.28 -17.97
CA ILE A 183 1.99 -11.26 -16.52
C ILE A 183 3.44 -11.50 -16.07
N GLN A 184 4.21 -12.32 -16.79
CA GLN A 184 5.60 -12.55 -16.43
C GLN A 184 6.44 -11.31 -16.74
N GLN A 185 6.24 -10.69 -17.91
CA GLN A 185 6.84 -9.41 -18.26
C GLN A 185 6.50 -8.32 -17.24
N ALA A 186 5.24 -8.19 -16.85
CA ALA A 186 4.80 -7.20 -15.87
C ALA A 186 5.42 -7.45 -14.48
N ILE A 187 5.70 -8.71 -14.14
CA ILE A 187 6.38 -9.08 -12.89
C ILE A 187 7.88 -8.75 -12.95
N ASP A 188 8.52 -9.01 -14.09
CA ASP A 188 9.97 -8.84 -14.29
C ASP A 188 10.37 -7.40 -14.61
N GLU A 189 9.43 -6.56 -15.04
CA GLU A 189 9.66 -5.14 -15.31
C GLU A 189 10.18 -4.43 -14.03
N PRO A 190 11.29 -3.69 -14.10
CA PRO A 190 11.84 -2.95 -12.97
C PRO A 190 10.81 -2.02 -12.34
N ARG A 191 10.79 -2.00 -11.01
CA ARG A 191 9.86 -1.18 -10.22
C ARG A 191 10.61 -0.07 -9.53
N ILE A 192 9.85 0.94 -9.11
CA ILE A 192 10.32 1.97 -8.19
C ILE A 192 9.39 2.10 -7.00
N TYR A 193 9.94 2.58 -5.89
CA TYR A 193 9.16 3.00 -4.74
C TYR A 193 9.67 4.36 -4.24
N SER A 194 8.73 5.27 -3.97
CA SER A 194 9.03 6.57 -3.37
C SER A 194 7.78 7.09 -2.68
N SER A 195 7.79 7.13 -1.35
CA SER A 195 6.69 7.72 -0.56
C SER A 195 6.88 9.21 -0.26
N HIS A 196 8.12 9.71 -0.34
CA HIS A 196 8.46 11.11 -0.09
C HIS A 196 9.63 11.56 -0.99
N PRO A 197 9.75 12.86 -1.36
CA PRO A 197 10.76 13.38 -2.29
C PRO A 197 12.24 13.03 -2.04
N ASN A 198 12.61 12.70 -0.81
CA ASN A 198 14.00 12.48 -0.42
C ASN A 198 14.49 11.04 -0.64
N ARG A 199 13.61 10.12 -1.05
CA ARG A 199 13.94 8.70 -1.13
C ARG A 199 13.25 8.04 -2.32
N ILE A 200 14.04 7.53 -3.26
CA ILE A 200 13.59 6.71 -4.38
C ILE A 200 14.37 5.40 -4.32
N GLU A 201 13.66 4.29 -4.33
CA GLU A 201 14.19 2.92 -4.31
C GLU A 201 13.83 2.21 -5.60
N TRP A 202 14.68 1.26 -6.02
CA TRP A 202 14.56 0.42 -7.21
C TRP A 202 14.60 -1.05 -6.82
#